data_AF-A0A4P9WQU7-F1
#
_entry.id   AF-A0A4P9WQU7-F1
#
_cell.length_a   1.000
_cell.length_b   1.000
_cell.length_c   1.000
_cell.angle_alpha   90.00
_cell.angle_beta   90.00
_cell.angle_gamma   90.00
#
_symmetry.space_group_name_H-M   'P 1'
#
loop_
_entity.id
_entity.type
_entity.pdbx_description
1 polymer ?
#
loop_
_entity_poly.entity_id
_entity_poly.type
_entity_poly.pdbx_seq_one_letter_code
_entity_poly.pdbx_strand_id
1 'polypeptide(L)' 'VKILGGATHTVTAAPTDLVEQLKGHVERATGVPVDAQRLLFKGKALRDTQALAEY' A
#
# COMPACT_ATOMS: atom_id res chain seq x y z
N VAL A 1 6.33 -1.99 4.76
CA VAL A 1 5.14 -1.11 4.85
C VAL A 1 4.65 -1.15 6.28
N LYS A 2 4.35 -0.02 6.91
CA LYS A 2 3.89 0.04 8.31
C LYS A 2 2.44 0.53 8.32
N ILE A 3 1.52 -0.28 8.84
CA ILE A 3 0.08 0.01 8.85
C ILE A 3 -0.42 0.32 10.27
N LEU A 4 -1.46 1.16 10.34
CA LEU A 4 -2.11 1.63 11.57
C LEU A 4 -2.80 0.45 12.26
N GLY A 5 -2.26 0.02 13.40
CA GLY A 5 -2.72 -1.15 14.14
C GLY A 5 -1.59 -1.96 14.81
N GLY A 6 -0.34 -1.67 14.48
CA GLY A 6 0.83 -2.33 15.10
C GLY A 6 1.09 -3.76 14.58
N ALA A 7 0.15 -4.35 13.84
CA ALA A 7 0.34 -5.62 13.13
C ALA A 7 1.09 -5.40 11.80
N THR A 8 2.10 -6.23 11.54
CA THR A 8 2.83 -6.22 10.27
C THR A 8 2.19 -7.24 9.33
N HIS A 9 1.62 -6.78 8.21
CA HIS A 9 1.09 -7.65 7.17
C HIS A 9 2.02 -7.61 5.95
N THR A 10 2.34 -8.80 5.42
CA THR A 10 3.13 -8.94 4.20
C THR A 10 2.19 -8.95 3.01
N VAL A 11 2.36 -7.97 2.11
CA VAL A 11 1.59 -7.90 0.85
C VAL A 11 2.57 -8.03 -0.30
N THR A 12 2.29 -8.96 -1.22
CA THR A 12 3.08 -9.18 -2.41
C THR A 12 2.60 -8.24 -3.51
N ALA A 13 3.50 -7.47 -4.10
CA ALA A 13 3.20 -6.61 -5.25
C ALA A 13 4.39 -6.57 -6.20
N ALA A 14 4.13 -6.43 -7.48
CA ALA A 14 5.14 -6.25 -8.50
C ALA A 14 5.63 -4.80 -8.54
N PRO A 15 6.89 -4.55 -8.93
CA PRO A 15 7.41 -3.18 -9.09
C PRO A 15 6.68 -2.39 -10.18
N THR A 16 6.06 -3.08 -11.13
CA THR A 16 5.21 -2.49 -12.18
C THR A 16 3.79 -2.18 -11.69
N ASP A 17 3.37 -2.71 -10.54
CA ASP A 17 2.05 -2.41 -9.99
C ASP A 17 1.97 -0.95 -9.55
N LEU A 18 0.80 -0.37 -9.81
CA LEU A 18 0.46 0.96 -9.33
C LEU A 18 0.11 0.92 -7.85
N VAL A 19 0.29 2.05 -7.18
CA VAL A 19 -0.10 2.21 -5.77
C VAL A 19 -1.59 1.92 -5.56
N GLU A 20 -2.45 2.23 -6.53
CA GLU A 20 -3.86 1.87 -6.51
C GLU A 20 -4.09 0.35 -6.43
N GLN A 21 -3.31 -0.44 -7.19
CA GLN A 21 -3.41 -1.91 -7.15
C GLN A 21 -2.92 -2.45 -5.79
N LEU A 22 -1.87 -1.85 -5.22
CA LEU A 22 -1.40 -2.19 -3.88
C LEU A 22 -2.48 -1.93 -2.83
N LYS A 23 -3.20 -0.80 -2.92
CA LYS A 23 -4.31 -0.49 -2.01
C LYS A 23 -5.41 -1.56 -2.08
N GLY A 24 -5.76 -2.02 -3.28
CA GLY A 24 -6.71 -3.13 -3.44
C GLY A 24 -6.22 -4.45 -2.81
N HIS A 25 -4.92 -4.75 -2.90
CA HIS A 25 -4.35 -5.94 -2.26
C HIS A 25 -4.34 -5.83 -0.74
N VAL A 26 -4.03 -4.64 -0.22
CA VAL A 26 -4.09 -4.33 1.22
C VAL A 26 -5.52 -4.39 1.73
N GLU A 27 -6.51 -3.93 0.96
CA GLU A 27 -7.93 -4.00 1.33
C GLU A 27 -8.36 -5.45 1.51
N ARG A 28 -8.00 -6.33 0.58
CA ARG A 28 -8.28 -7.77 0.70
C ARG A 28 -7.58 -8.42 1.89
N ALA A 29 -6.37 -7.97 2.23
CA ALA A 29 -5.59 -8.55 3.32
C ALA A 29 -6.02 -8.05 4.71
N THR A 30 -6.53 -6.83 4.80
CA THR A 30 -6.81 -6.15 6.09
C THR A 30 -8.30 -5.86 6.31
N GLY A 31 -9.11 -5.86 5.26
CA GLY A 31 -10.50 -5.41 5.28
C GLY A 31 -10.67 -3.89 5.34
N VAL A 32 -9.59 -3.10 5.28
CA VAL A 32 -9.66 -1.63 5.35
C VAL A 32 -9.91 -1.06 3.96
N PRO A 33 -10.95 -0.22 3.76
CA PRO A 33 -11.26 0.33 2.44
C PRO A 33 -10.13 1.21 1.91
N VAL A 34 -9.87 1.15 0.60
CA VAL A 34 -8.74 1.84 -0.07
C VAL A 34 -8.60 3.33 0.24
N ASP A 35 -9.72 4.05 0.41
CA ASP A 35 -9.75 5.48 0.75
C ASP A 35 -9.32 5.76 2.20
N ALA A 36 -9.52 4.79 3.10
CA ALA A 36 -9.10 4.88 4.49
C ALA A 36 -7.67 4.35 4.70
N GLN A 37 -7.04 3.77 3.67
CA GLN A 37 -5.69 3.25 3.77
C GLN A 37 -4.65 4.37 3.61
N ARG A 38 -3.71 4.41 4.56
CA ARG A 38 -2.54 5.29 4.49
C ARG A 38 -1.27 4.47 4.28
N LEU A 39 -0.81 4.41 3.04
CA LEU A 39 0.40 3.69 2.68
C LEU A 39 1.63 4.60 2.83
N LEU A 40 2.57 4.20 3.70
CA LEU A 40 3.86 4.87 3.84
C LEU A 40 4.99 3.96 3.35
N PHE A 41 5.83 4.51 2.49
CA PHE A 41 7.05 3.88 2.00
C PHE A 41 8.26 4.77 2.28
N LYS A 42 9.27 4.25 3.00
CA LYS A 42 10.45 5.00 3.45
C LYS A 42 10.14 6.37 4.09
N GLY A 43 9.01 6.47 4.79
CA GLY A 43 8.55 7.71 5.42
C GLY A 43 7.86 8.72 4.49
N LYS A 44 7.69 8.41 3.21
CA LYS A 44 6.88 9.19 2.25
C LYS A 44 5.52 8.53 2.04
N ALA A 45 4.47 9.34 1.96
CA ALA A 45 3.16 8.86 1.57
C ALA A 45 3.19 8.50 0.07
N LEU A 46 2.69 7.31 -0.26
CA LEU A 46 2.57 6.87 -1.65
C LEU A 46 1.41 7.62 -2.32
N ARG A 47 1.64 8.07 -3.57
CA ARG A 47 0.61 8.68 -4.42
C ARG A 47 0.09 7.64 -5.41
N ASP A 48 -1.23 7.63 -5.62
CA ASP A 48 -1.93 6.61 -6.41
C ASP A 48 -1.47 6.52 -7.87
N THR A 49 -0.98 7.64 -8.42
CA THR A 49 -0.62 7.79 -9.83
C THR A 49 0.79 7.34 -10.18
N GLN A 50 1.59 6.83 -9.24
CA GLN A 50 3.00 6.54 -9.45
C GLN A 50 3.30 5.06 -9.17
N ALA A 51 4.10 4.44 -10.04
CA ALA A 51 4.47 3.03 -9.91
C ALA A 51 5.34 2.78 -8.68
N LEU A 52 5.26 1.58 -8.10
CA LEU A 52 6.10 1.19 -6.97
C LEU A 52 7.60 1.23 -7.30
N ALA A 53 7.97 0.97 -8.55
CA ALA A 53 9.34 1.08 -9.05
C ALA A 53 9.98 2.46 -8.86
N GLU A 54 9.18 3.52 -8.72
CA GLU A 54 9.64 4.91 -8.62
C GLU A 54 9.92 5.38 -7.18
N TYR A 55 9.77 4.51 -6.16
CA TYR A 55 9.89 4.85 -4.73
C TYR A 55 11.04 4.14 -3.97
#